data_AF-A0A4Q2UK26-F1
#
_entry.id   AF-A0A4Q2UK26-F1
#
_cell.length_a   1.000
_cell.length_b   1.000
_cell.length_c   1.000
_cell.angle_alpha   90.00
_cell.angle_beta   90.00
_cell.angle_gamma   90.00
#
_symmetry.space_group_name_H-M   'P 1'
#
loop_
_entity.id
_entity.type
_entity.pdbx_description
1 polymer ?
#
loop_
_entity_poly.entity_id
_entity_poly.type
_entity_poly.pdbx_seq_one_letter_code
_entity_poly.pdbx_strand_id
1 'polypeptide(L)'
;MSLLENLKNWFGFGSPGSRPTATLTTESPLPDKPVAAHPVPAPAGPPPAAQRREQLIRFIVSKLRIYQNEPDTVPVGIRLGILSSDPEEQALYKVALWASQPGKFQQELSRQLADNYITLPKNWLFDYTFFADELPASTYRDGNISLFIVDSSKPDDTPVLGKLITLVGQTRQPEYLLDPTRQTSFCIGRGQTTQTNSGRVRTNDIVIVNDDDPDFDAQRGKGNGAVSRAHASIRYDSVQRRYALLVDPGGLPASGNKTKIIHPDDTIERADIATLVYPLQSGDQIELGGEVLLLFELQ
;
A
#
# COMPACT_ATOMS: atom_id res chain seq x y z
N MET A 1 -32.63 -39.22 -10.96
CA MET A 1 -31.63 -39.23 -9.87
C MET A 1 -30.29 -38.69 -10.39
N SER A 2 -30.20 -37.38 -10.61
CA SER A 2 -28.94 -36.70 -10.92
C SER A 2 -29.03 -35.25 -10.44
N LEU A 3 -27.96 -34.74 -9.81
CA LEU A 3 -27.93 -33.48 -9.06
C LEU A 3 -28.07 -32.18 -9.89
N LEU A 4 -28.44 -32.29 -11.17
CA LEU A 4 -28.50 -31.16 -12.11
C LEU A 4 -29.90 -30.52 -12.24
N GLU A 5 -30.96 -31.16 -11.74
CA GLU A 5 -32.33 -30.62 -11.85
C GLU A 5 -32.64 -29.53 -10.79
N ASN A 6 -31.94 -29.51 -9.66
CA ASN A 6 -32.23 -28.58 -8.55
C ASN A 6 -31.54 -27.20 -8.65
N LEU A 7 -30.70 -26.95 -9.66
CA LEU A 7 -30.02 -25.66 -9.85
C LEU A 7 -30.70 -24.75 -10.89
N LYS A 8 -31.74 -25.23 -11.60
CA LYS A 8 -32.37 -24.50 -12.71
C LYS A 8 -33.64 -23.72 -12.35
N ASN A 9 -34.18 -23.93 -11.16
CA ASN A 9 -35.41 -23.28 -10.68
C ASN A 9 -35.17 -22.04 -9.79
N TRP A 10 -33.91 -21.62 -9.57
CA TRP A 10 -33.59 -20.51 -8.65
C TRP A 10 -33.22 -19.19 -9.36
N PHE A 11 -33.11 -19.17 -10.69
CA PHE A 11 -32.95 -17.92 -11.46
C PHE A 11 -34.10 -17.79 -12.46
N GLY A 12 -35.05 -16.91 -12.13
CA GLY A 12 -36.31 -16.73 -12.84
C GLY A 12 -36.15 -16.11 -14.24
N PHE A 13 -35.80 -16.96 -15.21
CA PHE A 13 -35.90 -16.65 -16.64
C PHE A 13 -36.92 -17.58 -17.29
N GLY A 14 -38.19 -17.14 -17.30
CA GLY A 14 -39.19 -17.76 -18.16
C GLY A 14 -38.81 -17.58 -19.63
N SER A 15 -38.89 -18.66 -20.41
CA SER A 15 -38.81 -18.62 -21.88
C SER A 15 -40.01 -19.35 -22.48
N PRO A 16 -40.48 -18.95 -23.68
CA PRO A 16 -41.90 -19.01 -23.99
C PRO A 16 -42.30 -20.16 -24.92
N GLY A 17 -43.60 -20.50 -24.88
CA GLY A 17 -44.33 -20.95 -26.07
C GLY A 17 -45.03 -22.31 -25.98
N SER A 18 -46.36 -22.31 -25.89
CA SER A 18 -47.23 -22.92 -26.92
C SER A 18 -48.70 -22.48 -26.77
N ARG A 19 -49.38 -22.35 -27.92
CA ARG A 19 -50.79 -21.94 -28.16
C ARG A 19 -51.81 -23.08 -27.87
N PRO A 20 -53.17 -22.92 -27.93
CA PRO A 20 -54.02 -22.04 -28.78
C PRO A 20 -55.24 -21.39 -28.02
N THR A 21 -56.36 -20.85 -28.57
CA THR A 21 -56.93 -20.70 -29.94
C THR A 21 -57.92 -19.50 -30.02
N ALA A 22 -57.98 -18.77 -31.16
CA ALA A 22 -59.08 -17.86 -31.61
C ALA A 22 -59.47 -16.67 -30.67
N THR A 23 -60.09 -15.55 -31.09
CA THR A 23 -61.03 -15.26 -32.21
C THR A 23 -60.91 -13.78 -32.68
N LEU A 24 -61.57 -13.43 -33.79
CA LEU A 24 -61.58 -12.12 -34.47
C LEU A 24 -62.41 -11.02 -33.76
N THR A 25 -61.96 -9.75 -33.83
CA THR A 25 -62.65 -8.51 -34.33
C THR A 25 -61.72 -7.30 -34.09
N THR A 26 -61.27 -6.56 -35.11
CA THR A 26 -61.91 -5.37 -35.73
C THR A 26 -62.09 -4.17 -34.78
N GLU A 27 -61.19 -3.18 -34.86
CA GLU A 27 -61.45 -1.73 -35.06
C GLU A 27 -60.19 -0.88 -34.76
N SER A 28 -60.02 0.21 -35.51
CA SER A 28 -59.14 1.35 -35.19
C SER A 28 -59.96 2.61 -35.36
N PRO A 29 -59.76 3.65 -34.52
CA PRO A 29 -59.08 4.82 -35.07
C PRO A 29 -58.08 5.56 -34.15
N LEU A 30 -57.28 6.38 -34.83
CA LEU A 30 -56.32 7.42 -34.41
C LEU A 30 -56.86 8.46 -33.39
N PRO A 31 -56.05 9.46 -32.96
CA PRO A 31 -54.66 9.42 -32.46
C PRO A 31 -54.49 10.27 -31.17
N ASP A 32 -53.44 10.05 -30.35
CA ASP A 32 -53.15 11.01 -29.26
C ASP A 32 -51.66 11.31 -29.02
N LYS A 33 -51.41 12.45 -28.37
CA LYS A 33 -50.18 13.27 -28.45
C LYS A 33 -48.89 12.61 -27.94
N PRO A 34 -47.71 13.02 -28.47
CA PRO A 34 -46.42 12.68 -27.87
C PRO A 34 -46.26 13.38 -26.51
N VAL A 35 -46.17 12.60 -25.44
CA VAL A 35 -45.78 13.10 -24.11
C VAL A 35 -44.29 13.46 -24.15
N ALA A 36 -43.95 14.70 -23.80
CA ALA A 36 -42.57 15.16 -23.76
C ALA A 36 -41.79 14.39 -22.68
N ALA A 37 -40.67 13.78 -23.08
CA ALA A 37 -39.77 13.13 -22.14
C ALA A 37 -39.07 14.20 -21.27
N HIS A 38 -39.29 14.16 -19.96
CA HIS A 38 -38.50 14.96 -19.03
C HIS A 38 -37.03 14.50 -19.07
N PRO A 39 -36.05 15.41 -19.18
CA PRO A 39 -34.65 15.04 -19.15
C PRO A 39 -34.28 14.50 -17.75
N VAL A 40 -33.68 13.31 -17.71
CA VAL A 40 -33.15 12.71 -16.48
C VAL A 40 -32.04 13.63 -15.94
N PRO A 41 -32.07 14.02 -14.65
CA PRO A 41 -31.01 14.84 -14.07
C PRO A 41 -29.70 14.05 -14.03
N ALA A 42 -28.60 14.70 -14.40
CA ALA A 42 -27.28 14.10 -14.31
C ALA A 42 -26.94 13.75 -12.84
N PRO A 43 -26.32 12.59 -12.56
CA PRO A 43 -26.02 12.18 -11.20
C PRO A 43 -24.96 13.10 -10.58
N ALA A 44 -25.38 13.89 -9.59
CA ALA A 44 -24.48 14.67 -8.75
C ALA A 44 -23.78 13.74 -7.73
N GLY A 45 -22.64 13.19 -8.13
CA GLY A 45 -21.74 12.45 -7.27
C GLY A 45 -20.31 12.58 -7.78
N PRO A 46 -19.28 12.32 -6.94
CA PRO A 46 -17.90 12.31 -7.40
C PRO A 46 -17.72 11.28 -8.54
N PRO A 47 -16.84 11.54 -9.51
CA PRO A 47 -16.66 10.68 -10.68
C PRO A 47 -16.41 9.23 -10.26
N PRO A 48 -17.13 8.23 -10.82
CA PRO A 48 -16.98 6.83 -10.41
C PRO A 48 -15.52 6.39 -10.41
N ALA A 49 -15.11 5.52 -9.48
CA ALA A 49 -13.70 5.14 -9.31
C ALA A 49 -13.03 4.62 -10.60
N ALA A 50 -13.80 4.10 -11.57
CA ALA A 50 -13.31 3.78 -12.91
C ALA A 50 -12.90 5.02 -13.74
N GLN A 51 -13.68 6.11 -13.70
CA GLN A 51 -13.36 7.38 -14.37
C GLN A 51 -12.15 8.06 -13.70
N ARG A 52 -12.05 8.01 -12.36
CA ARG A 52 -10.84 8.49 -11.65
C ARG A 52 -9.60 7.66 -11.99
N ARG A 53 -9.72 6.32 -12.11
CA ARG A 53 -8.62 5.46 -12.60
C ARG A 53 -8.16 5.85 -14.00
N GLU A 54 -9.11 6.08 -14.91
CA GLU A 54 -8.83 6.52 -16.29
C GLU A 54 -8.14 7.90 -16.31
N GLN A 55 -8.57 8.84 -15.48
CA GLN A 55 -7.90 10.14 -15.30
C GLN A 55 -6.44 9.98 -14.85
N LEU A 56 -6.19 9.13 -13.84
CA LEU A 56 -4.83 8.86 -13.34
C LEU A 56 -3.94 8.21 -14.41
N ILE A 57 -4.44 7.18 -15.10
CA ILE A 57 -3.70 6.50 -16.17
C ILE A 57 -3.37 7.50 -17.29
N ARG A 58 -4.35 8.29 -17.77
CA ARG A 58 -4.13 9.31 -18.79
C ARG A 58 -3.11 10.36 -18.37
N PHE A 59 -3.19 10.85 -17.13
CA PHE A 59 -2.21 11.78 -16.58
C PHE A 59 -0.80 11.18 -16.64
N ILE A 60 -0.60 10.00 -16.04
CA ILE A 60 0.71 9.31 -15.99
C ILE A 60 1.26 9.07 -17.40
N VAL A 61 0.47 8.46 -18.29
CA VAL A 61 0.85 8.19 -19.69
C VAL A 61 1.20 9.50 -20.41
N SER A 62 0.40 10.56 -20.24
CA SER A 62 0.65 11.84 -20.93
C SER A 62 1.98 12.49 -20.56
N LYS A 63 2.40 12.39 -19.29
CA LYS A 63 3.68 12.94 -18.81
C LYS A 63 4.87 12.08 -19.22
N LEU A 64 4.69 10.75 -19.24
CA LEU A 64 5.75 9.81 -19.59
C LEU A 64 6.04 9.69 -21.09
N ARG A 65 5.23 10.30 -21.97
CA ARG A 65 5.48 10.32 -23.42
C ARG A 65 6.85 10.87 -23.81
N ILE A 66 7.49 11.70 -22.99
CA ILE A 66 8.86 12.18 -23.29
C ILE A 66 9.88 11.03 -23.33
N TYR A 67 9.66 9.95 -22.57
CA TYR A 67 10.56 8.79 -22.49
C TYR A 67 10.32 7.74 -23.58
N GLN A 68 9.42 8.00 -24.54
CA GLN A 68 9.06 7.05 -25.59
C GLN A 68 10.26 6.62 -26.47
N ASN A 69 11.27 7.47 -26.61
CA ASN A 69 12.44 7.25 -27.47
C ASN A 69 13.80 7.47 -26.76
N GLU A 70 13.82 7.58 -25.43
CA GLU A 70 15.05 7.87 -24.66
C GLU A 70 15.45 6.67 -23.78
N PRO A 71 16.15 5.65 -24.32
CA PRO A 71 16.49 4.43 -23.57
C PRO A 71 17.47 4.66 -22.41
N ASP A 72 18.26 5.74 -22.46
CA ASP A 72 19.29 6.06 -21.45
C ASP A 72 18.76 6.92 -20.28
N THR A 73 17.54 7.44 -20.36
CA THR A 73 16.88 8.27 -19.32
C THR A 73 15.59 7.64 -18.78
N VAL A 74 15.31 6.37 -19.11
CA VAL A 74 14.06 5.71 -18.75
C VAL A 74 13.91 5.63 -17.22
N PRO A 75 12.75 6.05 -16.67
CA PRO A 75 12.45 5.92 -15.25
C PRO A 75 12.57 4.48 -14.75
N VAL A 76 13.31 4.26 -13.65
CA VAL A 76 13.30 3.00 -12.91
C VAL A 76 12.11 2.90 -11.94
N GLY A 77 11.42 4.01 -11.70
CA GLY A 77 10.18 4.03 -10.93
C GLY A 77 9.39 5.31 -11.10
N ILE A 78 8.13 5.27 -10.69
CA ILE A 78 7.18 6.37 -10.77
C ILE A 78 6.37 6.40 -9.47
N ARG A 79 6.27 7.57 -8.83
CA ARG A 79 5.42 7.76 -7.66
C ARG A 79 4.31 8.76 -7.94
N LEU A 80 3.10 8.43 -7.50
CA LEU A 80 1.92 9.26 -7.62
C LEU A 80 1.59 9.95 -6.28
N GLY A 81 1.76 11.27 -6.19
CA GLY A 81 1.28 12.04 -5.05
C GLY A 81 -0.17 12.47 -5.26
N ILE A 82 -1.00 12.39 -4.21
CA ILE A 82 -2.40 12.80 -4.25
C ILE A 82 -2.69 13.70 -3.04
N LEU A 83 -3.08 14.95 -3.29
CA LEU A 83 -3.53 15.88 -2.27
C LEU A 83 -5.02 15.64 -2.02
N SER A 84 -5.34 15.16 -0.83
CA SER A 84 -6.72 14.95 -0.41
C SER A 84 -6.78 14.82 1.11
N SER A 85 -7.38 15.81 1.77
CA SER A 85 -7.67 15.81 3.21
C SER A 85 -9.04 15.19 3.55
N ASP A 86 -9.84 14.84 2.54
CA ASP A 86 -11.15 14.20 2.70
C ASP A 86 -11.04 12.66 2.71
N PRO A 87 -11.44 11.98 3.80
CA PRO A 87 -11.45 10.51 3.86
C PRO A 87 -12.30 9.83 2.77
N GLU A 88 -13.41 10.46 2.32
CA GLU A 88 -14.27 9.88 1.28
C GLU A 88 -13.57 9.91 -0.10
N GLU A 89 -12.98 11.05 -0.47
CA GLU A 89 -12.16 11.14 -1.68
C GLU A 89 -10.93 10.22 -1.62
N GLN A 90 -10.22 10.13 -0.48
CA GLN A 90 -9.12 9.17 -0.31
C GLN A 90 -9.58 7.72 -0.53
N ALA A 91 -10.73 7.33 0.03
CA ALA A 91 -11.30 6.00 -0.19
C ALA A 91 -11.60 5.75 -1.67
N LEU A 92 -12.14 6.74 -2.38
CA LEU A 92 -12.39 6.66 -3.83
C LEU A 92 -11.09 6.50 -4.62
N TYR A 93 -10.02 7.22 -4.28
CA TYR A 93 -8.68 7.03 -4.86
C TYR A 93 -8.11 5.64 -4.56
N LYS A 94 -8.24 5.13 -3.33
CA LYS A 94 -7.84 3.76 -2.95
C LYS A 94 -8.56 2.69 -3.80
N VAL A 95 -9.84 2.89 -4.11
CA VAL A 95 -10.61 2.01 -5.03
C VAL A 95 -10.16 2.18 -6.49
N ALA A 96 -9.88 3.40 -6.94
CA ALA A 96 -9.39 3.67 -8.29
C ALA A 96 -8.03 2.98 -8.54
N LEU A 97 -7.12 3.07 -7.58
CA LEU A 97 -5.78 2.49 -7.55
C LEU A 97 -5.74 0.99 -7.19
N TRP A 98 -6.90 0.37 -6.93
CA TRP A 98 -7.00 -1.01 -6.47
C TRP A 98 -6.09 -1.34 -5.27
N ALA A 99 -6.12 -0.49 -4.23
CA ALA A 99 -5.29 -0.64 -3.02
C ALA A 99 -5.38 -2.04 -2.36
N SER A 100 -6.54 -2.71 -2.44
CA SER A 100 -6.77 -4.06 -1.93
C SER A 100 -6.27 -5.21 -2.83
N GLN A 101 -5.70 -4.91 -4.01
CA GLN A 101 -5.17 -5.88 -4.96
C GLN A 101 -3.76 -5.44 -5.40
N PRO A 102 -2.72 -5.73 -4.60
CA PRO A 102 -1.35 -5.32 -4.85
C PRO A 102 -0.86 -5.62 -6.27
N GLY A 103 -0.14 -4.67 -6.87
CA GLY A 103 0.39 -4.77 -8.23
C GLY A 103 -0.63 -4.66 -9.38
N LYS A 104 -1.95 -4.78 -9.13
CA LYS A 104 -2.96 -4.77 -10.21
C LYS A 104 -3.00 -3.46 -11.00
N PHE A 105 -2.90 -2.32 -10.31
CA PHE A 105 -2.85 -1.02 -10.99
C PHE A 105 -1.56 -0.86 -11.79
N GLN A 106 -0.43 -1.33 -11.26
CA GLN A 106 0.85 -1.32 -11.96
C GLN A 106 0.82 -2.19 -13.23
N GLN A 107 0.16 -3.36 -13.19
CA GLN A 107 -0.01 -4.23 -14.37
C GLN A 107 -0.86 -3.56 -15.45
N GLU A 108 -2.00 -2.95 -15.08
CA GLU A 108 -2.85 -2.19 -16.00
C GLU A 108 -2.10 -1.00 -16.60
N LEU A 109 -1.42 -0.20 -15.77
CA LEU A 109 -0.62 0.94 -16.20
C LEU A 109 0.53 0.50 -17.11
N SER A 110 1.19 -0.63 -16.83
CA SER A 110 2.24 -1.20 -17.72
C SER A 110 1.70 -1.50 -19.11
N ARG A 111 0.47 -2.03 -19.23
CA ARG A 111 -0.18 -2.25 -20.54
C ARG A 111 -0.41 -0.92 -21.26
N GLN A 112 -1.01 0.04 -20.57
CA GLN A 112 -1.34 1.35 -21.14
C GLN A 112 -0.10 2.15 -21.58
N LEU A 113 1.02 2.00 -20.87
CA LEU A 113 2.32 2.56 -21.26
C LEU A 113 2.88 1.88 -22.51
N ALA A 114 2.85 0.54 -22.57
CA ALA A 114 3.27 -0.22 -23.75
C ALA A 114 2.39 0.09 -24.99
N ASP A 115 1.08 0.27 -24.81
CA ASP A 115 0.14 0.71 -25.87
C ASP A 115 0.47 2.13 -26.38
N ASN A 116 1.21 2.93 -25.61
CA ASN A 116 1.74 4.25 -25.99
C ASN A 116 3.25 4.20 -26.33
N TYR A 117 3.81 3.01 -26.55
CA TYR A 117 5.23 2.73 -26.84
C TYR A 117 6.23 3.17 -25.75
N ILE A 118 5.78 3.42 -24.52
CA ILE A 118 6.64 3.76 -23.39
C ILE A 118 7.06 2.45 -22.70
N THR A 119 8.34 2.11 -22.80
CA THR A 119 8.88 0.85 -22.24
C THR A 119 9.71 1.13 -20.99
N LEU A 120 9.20 0.72 -19.83
CA LEU A 120 9.93 0.79 -18.55
C LEU A 120 10.71 -0.51 -18.25
N PRO A 121 11.73 -0.49 -17.37
CA PRO A 121 12.45 -1.69 -16.96
C PRO A 121 11.53 -2.76 -16.37
N LYS A 122 11.86 -4.05 -16.51
CA LYS A 122 10.99 -5.17 -16.05
C LYS A 122 10.66 -5.13 -14.56
N ASN A 123 11.54 -4.55 -13.75
CA ASN A 123 11.43 -4.39 -12.31
C ASN A 123 11.14 -2.94 -11.91
N TRP A 124 10.54 -2.14 -12.79
CA TRP A 124 10.15 -0.77 -12.47
C TRP A 124 9.20 -0.74 -11.27
N LEU A 125 9.25 0.33 -10.47
CA LEU A 125 8.44 0.46 -9.26
C LEU A 125 7.33 1.49 -9.42
N PHE A 126 6.12 1.12 -9.02
CA PHE A 126 4.99 2.04 -8.84
C PHE A 126 4.64 2.15 -7.36
N ASP A 127 4.42 3.37 -6.89
CA ASP A 127 3.93 3.64 -5.54
C ASP A 127 3.05 4.90 -5.53
N TYR A 128 2.24 5.08 -4.48
CA TYR A 128 1.42 6.28 -4.32
C TYR A 128 1.34 6.73 -2.87
N THR A 129 1.11 8.02 -2.65
CA THR A 129 1.09 8.63 -1.32
C THR A 129 0.03 9.72 -1.25
N PHE A 130 -0.75 9.74 -0.17
CA PHE A 130 -1.67 10.84 0.12
C PHE A 130 -0.96 11.92 0.92
N PHE A 131 -1.29 13.18 0.62
CA PHE A 131 -0.86 14.36 1.35
C PHE A 131 -2.10 15.11 1.84
N ALA A 132 -2.06 15.63 3.06
CA ALA A 132 -3.17 16.38 3.66
C ALA A 132 -3.12 17.87 3.27
N ASP A 133 -1.94 18.49 3.37
CA ASP A 133 -1.77 19.94 3.28
C ASP A 133 -1.18 20.42 1.94
N GLU A 134 -0.01 19.90 1.55
CA GLU A 134 0.68 20.30 0.32
C GLU A 134 1.36 19.13 -0.39
N LEU A 135 1.45 19.20 -1.73
CA LEU A 135 2.23 18.26 -2.55
C LEU A 135 3.71 18.67 -2.58
N PRO A 136 4.66 17.73 -2.39
CA PRO A 136 6.08 18.03 -2.53
C PRO A 136 6.44 18.52 -3.94
N ALA A 137 7.61 19.15 -4.07
CA ALA A 137 8.17 19.56 -5.35
C ALA A 137 8.35 18.32 -6.26
N SER A 138 7.52 18.23 -7.30
CA SER A 138 7.35 17.03 -8.13
C SER A 138 7.73 17.28 -9.59
N THR A 139 8.20 16.26 -10.30
CA THR A 139 8.55 16.34 -11.73
C THR A 139 7.37 16.83 -12.59
N TYR A 140 6.15 16.40 -12.29
CA TYR A 140 4.93 16.88 -12.93
C TYR A 140 3.80 17.07 -11.92
N ARG A 141 2.94 18.06 -12.12
CA ARG A 141 1.74 18.31 -11.31
C ARG A 141 0.54 18.61 -12.21
N ASP A 142 -0.64 18.21 -11.78
CA ASP A 142 -1.93 18.57 -12.37
C ASP A 142 -2.99 18.62 -11.26
N GLY A 143 -3.40 19.83 -10.88
CA GLY A 143 -4.31 20.07 -9.77
C GLY A 143 -3.84 19.44 -8.44
N ASN A 144 -4.62 18.47 -7.96
CA ASN A 144 -4.39 17.73 -6.73
C ASN A 144 -3.54 16.45 -6.92
N ILE A 145 -2.97 16.22 -8.10
CA ILE A 145 -2.16 15.04 -8.42
C ILE A 145 -0.74 15.48 -8.79
N SER A 146 0.27 14.76 -8.31
CA SER A 146 1.67 14.91 -8.73
C SER A 146 2.29 13.59 -9.17
N LEU A 147 3.32 13.70 -10.01
CA LEU A 147 4.11 12.58 -10.51
C LEU A 147 5.59 12.86 -10.24
N PHE A 148 6.23 11.93 -9.54
CA PHE A 148 7.67 11.92 -9.32
C PHE A 148 8.28 10.84 -10.21
N ILE A 149 9.27 11.24 -10.99
CA ILE A 149 10.10 10.32 -11.77
C ILE A 149 11.27 9.87 -10.91
N VAL A 150 11.45 8.56 -10.76
CA VAL A 150 12.63 7.98 -10.14
C VAL A 150 13.56 7.51 -11.25
N ASP A 151 14.68 8.22 -11.40
CA ASP A 151 15.74 7.95 -12.36
C ASP A 151 16.92 7.29 -11.63
N SER A 152 17.53 6.26 -12.23
CA SER A 152 18.74 5.63 -11.71
C SER A 152 19.99 6.52 -11.78
N SER A 153 20.01 7.51 -12.68
CA SER A 153 21.15 8.38 -12.93
C SER A 153 21.19 9.63 -12.04
N LYS A 154 20.04 10.00 -11.45
CA LYS A 154 19.88 11.18 -10.57
C LYS A 154 19.24 10.78 -9.24
N PRO A 155 20.01 10.23 -8.29
CA PRO A 155 19.58 10.08 -6.91
C PRO A 155 19.61 11.44 -6.17
N ASP A 156 19.01 12.48 -6.76
CA ASP A 156 19.00 13.84 -6.20
C ASP A 156 17.73 14.01 -5.35
N ASP A 157 17.86 13.69 -4.07
CA ASP A 157 17.42 14.48 -2.92
C ASP A 157 18.07 13.87 -1.68
N THR A 158 18.30 14.68 -0.66
CA THR A 158 18.65 14.19 0.68
C THR A 158 17.63 13.11 1.10
N PRO A 159 18.06 11.87 1.40
CA PRO A 159 17.11 10.82 1.74
C PRO A 159 16.46 11.14 3.09
N VAL A 160 15.18 10.83 3.23
CA VAL A 160 14.41 11.12 4.44
C VAL A 160 15.01 10.34 5.60
N LEU A 161 15.31 11.01 6.71
CA LEU A 161 15.81 10.37 7.92
C LEU A 161 14.64 9.82 8.73
N GLY A 162 14.84 8.64 9.32
CA GLY A 162 13.89 8.06 10.27
C GLY A 162 14.43 8.10 11.69
N LYS A 163 13.55 8.06 12.68
CA LYS A 163 13.88 7.94 14.09
C LYS A 163 12.98 6.89 14.74
N LEU A 164 13.55 6.04 15.59
CA LEU A 164 12.78 5.21 16.52
C LEU A 164 12.95 5.75 17.95
N ILE A 165 11.87 5.76 18.71
CA ILE A 165 11.82 6.17 20.11
C ILE A 165 11.16 5.05 20.91
N THR A 166 11.80 4.59 21.99
CA THR A 166 11.23 3.55 22.84
C THR A 166 10.17 4.13 23.77
N LEU A 167 8.91 3.70 23.59
CA LEU A 167 7.78 4.09 24.44
C LEU A 167 7.60 3.11 25.61
N VAL A 168 7.74 1.81 25.35
CA VAL A 168 7.55 0.72 26.33
C VAL A 168 8.63 -0.33 26.15
N GLY A 169 9.08 -0.93 27.25
CA GLY A 169 10.17 -1.91 27.28
C GLY A 169 11.54 -1.27 27.45
N GLN A 170 12.60 -2.08 27.34
CA GLN A 170 13.98 -1.64 27.49
C GLN A 170 14.77 -1.88 26.22
N THR A 171 15.36 -0.80 25.73
CA THR A 171 16.34 -0.78 24.65
C THR A 171 17.65 -0.18 25.15
N ARG A 172 18.76 -0.56 24.52
CA ARG A 172 20.09 -0.04 24.92
C ARG A 172 20.17 1.48 24.79
N GLN A 173 19.58 2.04 23.73
CA GLN A 173 19.44 3.48 23.54
C GLN A 173 17.94 3.82 23.60
N PRO A 174 17.53 4.93 24.21
CA PRO A 174 16.12 5.33 24.24
C PRO A 174 15.61 5.75 22.85
N GLU A 175 16.52 6.12 21.96
CA GLU A 175 16.24 6.60 20.61
C GLU A 175 17.29 6.05 19.63
N TYR A 176 16.90 5.80 18.39
CA TYR A 176 17.77 5.34 17.31
C TYR A 176 17.55 6.17 16.05
N LEU A 177 18.61 6.79 15.50
CA LEU A 177 18.57 7.46 14.20
C LEU A 177 18.74 6.42 13.08
N LEU A 178 17.80 6.40 12.14
CA LEU A 178 17.82 5.55 10.96
C LEU A 178 18.35 6.37 9.77
N ASP A 179 19.67 6.42 9.61
CA ASP A 179 20.32 7.16 8.51
C ASP A 179 20.58 6.25 7.29
N PRO A 180 19.85 6.42 6.17
CA PRO A 180 19.96 5.58 5.00
C PRO A 180 21.20 5.90 4.15
N THR A 181 21.92 7.00 4.42
CA THR A 181 23.23 7.26 3.83
C THR A 181 24.32 6.36 4.45
N ARG A 182 24.09 5.89 5.68
CA ARG A 182 24.97 4.97 6.41
C ARG A 182 24.63 3.52 6.16
N GLN A 183 23.36 3.15 6.28
CA GLN A 183 22.87 1.81 5.96
C GLN A 183 21.36 1.80 5.67
N THR A 184 20.94 0.96 4.73
CA THR A 184 19.53 0.88 4.30
C THR A 184 18.72 -0.21 5.01
N SER A 185 19.31 -0.96 5.95
CA SER A 185 18.65 -2.02 6.71
C SER A 185 19.12 -1.98 8.17
N PHE A 186 18.17 -1.92 9.09
CA PHE A 186 18.38 -1.82 10.54
C PHE A 186 17.76 -3.03 11.21
N CYS A 187 18.58 -3.89 11.80
CA CYS A 187 18.19 -5.14 12.42
C CYS A 187 17.67 -4.91 13.84
N ILE A 188 16.50 -5.46 14.15
CA ILE A 188 15.85 -5.39 15.47
C ILE A 188 15.87 -6.77 16.11
N GLY A 189 16.25 -6.81 17.39
CA GLY A 189 16.17 -8.04 18.18
C GLY A 189 16.79 -7.90 19.56
N ARG A 190 16.56 -8.93 20.38
CA ARG A 190 17.14 -9.02 21.71
C ARG A 190 18.63 -9.38 21.68
N GLY A 191 19.43 -8.62 22.44
CA GLY A 191 20.89 -8.75 22.48
C GLY A 191 21.58 -8.19 21.22
N GLN A 192 22.86 -7.79 21.38
CA GLN A 192 23.63 -7.15 20.31
C GLN A 192 23.91 -8.08 19.11
N THR A 193 24.15 -9.36 19.37
CA THR A 193 24.46 -10.36 18.34
C THR A 193 23.71 -11.66 18.58
N THR A 194 23.42 -12.37 17.50
CA THR A 194 22.84 -13.72 17.54
C THR A 194 23.38 -14.55 16.39
N GLN A 195 23.45 -15.86 16.57
CA GLN A 195 23.60 -16.76 15.44
C GLN A 195 22.22 -17.00 14.81
N THR A 196 22.17 -16.99 13.49
CA THR A 196 21.01 -17.41 12.70
C THR A 196 21.02 -18.93 12.51
N ASN A 197 19.90 -19.51 12.06
CA ASN A 197 19.81 -20.94 11.73
C ASN A 197 20.83 -21.40 10.66
N SER A 198 21.44 -20.47 9.92
CA SER A 198 22.51 -20.73 8.95
C SER A 198 23.92 -20.78 9.56
N GLY A 199 24.05 -20.60 10.88
CA GLY A 199 25.33 -20.43 11.58
C GLY A 199 25.96 -19.04 11.42
N ARG A 200 25.46 -18.19 10.49
CA ARG A 200 25.93 -16.80 10.36
C ARG A 200 25.55 -15.97 11.58
N VAL A 201 26.50 -15.17 12.05
CA VAL A 201 26.25 -14.12 13.05
C VAL A 201 25.47 -12.98 12.40
N ARG A 202 24.40 -12.55 13.06
CA ARG A 202 23.66 -11.31 12.83
C ARG A 202 23.97 -10.35 13.97
N THR A 203 24.12 -9.08 13.63
CA THR A 203 24.22 -7.96 14.57
C THR A 203 22.90 -7.21 14.55
N ASN A 204 22.36 -6.83 15.71
CA ASN A 204 21.18 -5.96 15.79
C ASN A 204 21.61 -4.51 15.99
N ASP A 205 21.05 -3.60 15.21
CA ASP A 205 21.26 -2.16 15.32
C ASP A 205 20.37 -1.57 16.42
N ILE A 206 19.12 -2.05 16.47
CA ILE A 206 18.13 -1.69 17.49
C ILE A 206 18.07 -2.85 18.49
N VAL A 207 18.82 -2.67 19.58
CA VAL A 207 19.03 -3.70 20.60
C VAL A 207 17.97 -3.61 21.69
N ILE A 208 17.11 -4.62 21.72
CA ILE A 208 16.19 -4.87 22.82
C ILE A 208 16.96 -5.57 23.96
N VAL A 209 16.67 -5.20 25.20
CA VAL A 209 17.39 -5.62 26.42
C VAL A 209 16.50 -6.52 27.27
N ASN A 210 17.08 -7.53 27.89
CA ASN A 210 16.37 -8.47 28.78
C ASN A 210 17.15 -8.72 30.08
N ASP A 211 16.54 -9.41 31.03
CA ASP A 211 17.10 -9.68 32.36
C ASP A 211 18.52 -10.32 32.35
N ASP A 212 18.91 -10.97 31.25
CA ASP A 212 20.22 -11.60 31.02
C ASP A 212 21.29 -10.69 30.36
N ASP A 213 20.92 -9.49 29.92
CA ASP A 213 21.83 -8.53 29.26
C ASP A 213 22.51 -7.57 30.27
N PRO A 214 23.78 -7.17 30.06
CA PRO A 214 24.51 -6.28 30.97
C PRO A 214 23.99 -4.84 30.98
N ASP A 215 23.22 -4.44 29.97
CA ASP A 215 22.60 -3.11 29.85
C ASP A 215 21.22 -3.04 30.53
N PHE A 216 20.78 -4.12 31.19
CA PHE A 216 19.47 -4.22 31.82
C PHE A 216 19.39 -3.44 33.13
N ASP A 217 18.30 -2.68 33.30
CA ASP A 217 18.01 -1.94 34.52
C ASP A 217 16.66 -2.40 35.12
N ALA A 218 16.73 -3.16 36.21
CA ALA A 218 15.54 -3.63 36.92
C ALA A 218 14.67 -2.50 37.51
N GLN A 219 15.17 -1.27 37.63
CA GLN A 219 14.37 -0.11 38.04
C GLN A 219 13.56 0.48 36.87
N ARG A 220 14.00 0.28 35.63
CA ARG A 220 13.31 0.75 34.41
C ARG A 220 12.20 -0.19 33.93
N GLY A 221 12.11 -1.40 34.49
CA GLY A 221 11.02 -2.34 34.22
C GLY A 221 11.47 -3.80 34.22
N LYS A 222 10.70 -4.65 33.55
CA LYS A 222 11.03 -6.06 33.29
C LYS A 222 11.79 -6.21 31.98
N GLY A 223 12.58 -7.28 31.84
CA GLY A 223 13.22 -7.64 30.58
C GLY A 223 12.23 -8.09 29.52
N ASN A 224 12.62 -7.95 28.25
CA ASN A 224 11.78 -8.22 27.10
C ASN A 224 11.97 -9.64 26.55
N GLY A 225 11.61 -10.64 27.36
CA GLY A 225 11.76 -12.06 27.06
C GLY A 225 10.98 -12.53 25.82
N ALA A 226 9.82 -11.92 25.53
CA ALA A 226 9.01 -12.20 24.34
C ALA A 226 9.56 -11.58 23.05
N VAL A 227 10.71 -10.88 23.10
CA VAL A 227 11.41 -10.43 21.90
C VAL A 227 12.50 -11.44 21.53
N SER A 228 12.31 -12.09 20.37
CA SER A 228 13.36 -12.88 19.71
C SER A 228 14.66 -12.11 19.45
N ARG A 229 15.78 -12.84 19.44
CA ARG A 229 17.11 -12.31 19.08
C ARG A 229 17.25 -11.84 17.63
N ALA A 230 16.37 -12.29 16.74
CA ALA A 230 16.17 -11.74 15.40
C ALA A 230 14.66 -11.62 15.19
N HIS A 231 14.11 -10.43 15.45
CA HIS A 231 12.65 -10.21 15.54
C HIS A 231 12.11 -9.58 14.25
N ALA A 232 12.74 -8.51 13.80
CA ALA A 232 12.36 -7.76 12.62
C ALA A 232 13.55 -6.97 12.06
N SER A 233 13.37 -6.35 10.91
CA SER A 233 14.26 -5.31 10.40
C SER A 233 13.43 -4.17 9.83
N ILE A 234 13.93 -2.94 9.96
CA ILE A 234 13.40 -1.79 9.21
C ILE A 234 14.33 -1.55 8.02
N ARG A 235 13.76 -1.36 6.83
CA ARG A 235 14.51 -1.07 5.61
C ARG A 235 14.05 0.24 4.99
N TYR A 236 15.02 1.01 4.51
CA TYR A 236 14.76 2.15 3.65
C TYR A 236 14.81 1.70 2.19
N ASP A 237 13.70 1.86 1.48
CA ASP A 237 13.66 1.73 0.03
C ASP A 237 14.06 3.09 -0.57
N SER A 238 15.19 3.15 -1.28
CA SER A 238 15.69 4.39 -1.88
C SER A 238 14.88 4.89 -3.08
N VAL A 239 14.14 4.00 -3.76
CA VAL A 239 13.25 4.33 -4.88
C VAL A 239 11.90 4.83 -4.35
N GLN A 240 11.36 4.14 -3.35
CA GLN A 240 10.11 4.53 -2.68
C GLN A 240 10.34 5.57 -1.56
N ARG A 241 11.59 5.99 -1.30
CA ARG A 241 12.02 6.94 -0.26
C ARG A 241 11.20 6.82 1.03
N ARG A 242 11.04 5.59 1.50
CA ARG A 242 10.20 5.26 2.66
C ARG A 242 10.84 4.15 3.45
N TYR A 243 10.52 4.13 4.73
CA TYR A 243 10.85 3.02 5.61
C TYR A 243 9.75 1.97 5.54
N ALA A 244 10.12 0.72 5.76
CA ALA A 244 9.18 -0.37 5.90
C ALA A 244 9.71 -1.39 6.91
N LEU A 245 8.81 -1.97 7.67
CA LEU A 245 9.07 -3.09 8.56
C LEU A 245 9.05 -4.40 7.75
N LEU A 246 10.00 -5.29 8.05
CA LEU A 246 10.04 -6.67 7.58
C LEU A 246 10.21 -7.57 8.79
N VAL A 247 9.32 -8.53 8.98
CA VAL A 247 9.34 -9.39 10.18
C VAL A 247 10.20 -10.61 9.91
N ASP A 248 11.26 -10.75 10.72
CA ASP A 248 12.15 -11.91 10.67
C ASP A 248 11.44 -13.13 11.29
N PRO A 249 11.89 -14.37 11.04
CA PRO A 249 11.22 -15.57 11.54
C PRO A 249 10.93 -15.59 13.05
N GLY A 250 11.76 -14.92 13.87
CA GLY A 250 11.55 -14.80 15.31
C GLY A 250 10.41 -13.87 15.73
N GLY A 251 10.01 -12.88 14.93
CA GLY A 251 8.88 -11.98 15.23
C GLY A 251 7.51 -12.49 14.77
N LEU A 252 7.48 -13.62 14.07
CA LEU A 252 6.25 -14.24 13.54
C LEU A 252 5.53 -15.11 14.60
N PRO A 253 4.20 -15.28 14.49
CA PRO A 253 3.41 -16.19 15.32
C PRO A 253 3.94 -17.64 15.40
N ALA A 254 4.58 -18.13 14.34
CA ALA A 254 5.19 -19.46 14.31
C ALA A 254 6.32 -19.65 15.35
N SER A 255 6.96 -18.56 15.79
CA SER A 255 7.98 -18.57 16.85
C SER A 255 7.40 -18.29 18.25
N GLY A 256 6.07 -18.23 18.39
CA GLY A 256 5.39 -17.89 19.65
C GLY A 256 5.29 -16.39 19.94
N ASN A 257 5.84 -15.54 19.07
CA ASN A 257 5.87 -14.08 19.24
C ASN A 257 4.89 -13.39 18.29
N LYS A 258 4.77 -12.07 18.39
CA LYS A 258 3.88 -11.27 17.54
C LYS A 258 4.54 -9.93 17.22
N THR A 259 4.33 -9.47 16.01
CA THR A 259 4.68 -8.12 15.57
C THR A 259 3.42 -7.41 15.07
N LYS A 260 3.21 -6.16 15.46
CA LYS A 260 2.12 -5.31 14.96
C LYS A 260 2.61 -3.91 14.66
N ILE A 261 1.89 -3.24 13.78
CA ILE A 261 1.96 -1.79 13.58
C ILE A 261 0.61 -1.23 14.04
N ILE A 262 0.65 -0.19 14.86
CA ILE A 262 -0.51 0.60 15.31
C ILE A 262 -0.33 1.97 14.68
N HIS A 263 -1.20 2.32 13.75
CA HIS A 263 -1.13 3.56 13.00
C HIS A 263 -1.67 4.75 13.83
N PRO A 264 -1.40 6.01 13.45
CA PRO A 264 -1.89 7.21 14.16
C PRO A 264 -3.43 7.34 14.23
N ASP A 265 -4.18 6.56 13.46
CA ASP A 265 -5.64 6.47 13.47
C ASP A 265 -6.17 5.29 14.33
N ASP A 266 -5.32 4.75 15.21
CA ASP A 266 -5.54 3.55 16.04
C ASP A 266 -5.83 2.25 15.26
N THR A 267 -5.69 2.24 13.93
CA THR A 267 -5.82 1.00 13.16
C THR A 267 -4.61 0.09 13.35
N ILE A 268 -4.85 -1.22 13.47
CA ILE A 268 -3.82 -2.22 13.81
C ILE A 268 -3.57 -3.15 12.62
N GLU A 269 -2.40 -3.03 12.01
CA GLU A 269 -1.89 -4.00 11.05
C GLU A 269 -1.09 -5.10 11.77
N ARG A 270 -1.37 -6.36 11.45
CA ARG A 270 -0.61 -7.51 11.98
C ARG A 270 0.48 -7.88 11.00
N ALA A 271 1.72 -7.82 11.46
CA ALA A 271 2.87 -8.16 10.65
C ALA A 271 3.24 -9.64 10.85
N ASP A 272 2.40 -10.55 10.34
CA ASP A 272 2.50 -12.00 10.55
C ASP A 272 2.90 -12.81 9.30
N ILE A 273 3.11 -12.14 8.16
CA ILE A 273 3.60 -12.75 6.91
C ILE A 273 5.07 -12.39 6.68
N ALA A 274 5.95 -13.40 6.66
CA ALA A 274 7.41 -13.28 6.58
C ALA A 274 7.96 -12.59 5.31
N THR A 275 7.24 -12.70 4.19
CA THR A 275 7.66 -12.17 2.88
C THR A 275 7.00 -10.85 2.53
N LEU A 276 6.12 -10.33 3.39
CA LEU A 276 5.44 -9.06 3.17
C LEU A 276 6.29 -7.92 3.76
N VAL A 277 6.24 -6.78 3.08
CA VAL A 277 6.92 -5.53 3.45
C VAL A 277 5.82 -4.57 3.88
N TYR A 278 5.89 -4.08 5.11
CA TYR A 278 4.86 -3.23 5.72
C TYR A 278 5.37 -1.79 5.76
N PRO A 279 4.88 -0.87 4.90
CA PRO A 279 5.35 0.52 4.88
C PRO A 279 5.11 1.20 6.22
N LEU A 280 6.05 2.04 6.65
CA LEU A 280 5.94 2.83 7.86
C LEU A 280 5.72 4.32 7.52
N GLN A 281 4.87 4.98 8.29
CA GLN A 281 4.59 6.41 8.25
C GLN A 281 4.89 7.05 9.62
N SER A 282 5.18 8.35 9.65
CA SER A 282 5.42 9.08 10.90
C SER A 282 4.24 8.91 11.87
N GLY A 283 4.55 8.64 13.14
CA GLY A 283 3.58 8.37 14.20
C GLY A 283 3.18 6.89 14.36
N ASP A 284 3.60 5.99 13.47
CA ASP A 284 3.36 4.55 13.62
C ASP A 284 4.05 4.00 14.89
N GLN A 285 3.34 3.17 15.65
CA GLN A 285 3.89 2.45 16.80
C GLN A 285 4.06 0.96 16.49
N ILE A 286 5.24 0.42 16.74
CA ILE A 286 5.64 -0.95 16.42
C ILE A 286 5.65 -1.77 17.72
N GLU A 287 4.71 -2.70 17.87
CA GLU A 287 4.65 -3.64 19.00
C GLU A 287 5.49 -4.89 18.68
N LEU A 288 6.48 -5.19 19.51
CA LEU A 288 7.35 -6.37 19.39
C LEU A 288 7.13 -7.30 20.59
N GLY A 289 6.78 -8.55 20.34
CA GLY A 289 6.49 -9.57 21.37
C GLY A 289 5.26 -9.28 22.25
N GLY A 290 4.69 -8.08 22.18
CA GLY A 290 3.72 -7.57 23.17
C GLY A 290 4.34 -6.98 24.44
N GLU A 291 5.66 -6.76 24.44
CA GLU A 291 6.41 -6.25 25.61
C GLU A 291 7.21 -4.98 25.31
N VAL A 292 7.53 -4.72 24.03
CA VAL A 292 8.20 -3.51 23.56
C VAL A 292 7.28 -2.75 22.62
N LEU A 293 7.29 -1.42 22.73
CA LEU A 293 6.58 -0.51 21.84
C LEU A 293 7.55 0.59 21.40
N LEU A 294 7.78 0.69 20.10
CA LEU A 294 8.64 1.71 19.49
C LEU A 294 7.80 2.67 18.65
N LEU A 295 7.94 3.98 18.85
CA LEU A 295 7.39 5.00 17.97
C LEU A 295 8.35 5.23 16.80
N PHE A 296 7.85 5.25 15.57
CA PHE A 296 8.58 5.62 14.38
C PHE A 296 8.19 7.03 13.92
N GLU A 297 9.20 7.87 13.68
CA GLU A 297 9.03 9.24 13.16
C GLU A 297 9.95 9.48 11.97
N LEU A 298 9.53 10.35 11.05
CA LEU A 298 10.38 10.94 10.01
C LEU A 298 10.98 12.26 10.54
N GLN A 299 12.13 12.67 9.99
CA GLN A 299 12.78 13.97 10.28
C GLN A 299 12.92 14.83 9.02
#